data_AF-A0A7Z0MN23-F1
#
_entry.id   AF-A0A7Z0MN23-F1
#
_cell.length_a   1.000
_cell.length_b   1.000
_cell.length_c   1.000
_cell.angle_alpha   90.00
_cell.angle_beta   90.00
_cell.angle_gamma   90.00
#
_symmetry.space_group_name_H-M   'P 1'
#
loop_
_entity.id
_entity.type
_entity.pdbx_description
1 polymer ?
#
loop_
_entity_poly.entity_id
_entity_poly.type
_entity_poly.pdbx_seq_one_letter_code
_entity_poly.pdbx_strand_id
1 'polypeptide(L)'
;MASDIQPLRVHLGRLLYLELKEWNGTKRVDLRFWKEGTVPTKEGVSLHLDQWKALCNMSDVIDELLTRVIENEPVDWRYHIGDDVYVTLKAPYVCINIRKHFIPAGEWTYRPTKRGVALHFGEWKELKQIIPLLEEREPELRELIPLYRTDL
;
A
#
# COMPACT_ATOMS: atom_id res chain seq x y z
N MET A 1 5.49 23.21 -21.05
CA MET A 1 4.64 23.64 -19.92
C MET A 1 4.27 22.38 -19.17
N ALA A 2 4.81 22.17 -17.97
CA ALA A 2 4.38 21.05 -17.14
C ALA A 2 2.96 21.37 -16.71
N SER A 3 1.99 20.55 -17.14
CA SER A 3 0.63 20.64 -16.65
C SER A 3 0.68 20.50 -15.13
N ASP A 4 0.18 21.52 -14.43
CA ASP A 4 0.08 21.58 -12.98
C ASP A 4 -1.02 20.59 -12.55
N ILE A 5 -0.70 19.31 -12.61
CA ILE A 5 -1.57 18.22 -12.19
C ILE A 5 -1.57 18.29 -10.67
N GLN A 6 -2.57 18.99 -10.10
CA GLN A 6 -2.72 19.04 -8.63
C GLN A 6 -2.69 17.63 -8.06
N PRO A 7 -1.81 17.30 -7.10
CA PRO A 7 -1.68 15.94 -6.59
C PRO A 7 -3.03 15.43 -6.10
N LEU A 8 -3.47 14.27 -6.61
CA LEU A 8 -4.65 13.60 -6.07
C LEU A 8 -4.31 13.21 -4.64
N ARG A 9 -4.88 13.94 -3.67
CA ARG A 9 -4.74 13.67 -2.24
C ARG A 9 -6.09 13.30 -1.66
N VAL A 10 -6.18 12.12 -1.06
CA VAL A 10 -7.42 11.61 -0.48
C VAL A 10 -7.16 11.18 0.96
N HIS A 11 -8.01 11.62 1.87
CA HIS A 11 -7.99 11.19 3.27
C HIS A 11 -8.58 9.79 3.39
N LEU A 12 -7.85 8.86 4.01
CA LEU A 12 -8.29 7.47 4.19
C LEU A 12 -8.90 7.21 5.57
N GLY A 13 -8.74 8.15 6.51
CA GLY A 13 -9.09 7.99 7.91
C GLY A 13 -7.94 8.36 8.86
N ARG A 14 -8.27 8.63 10.13
CA ARG A 14 -7.33 9.16 11.14
C ARG A 14 -6.59 10.40 10.59
N LEU A 15 -5.29 10.26 10.32
CA LEU A 15 -4.45 11.26 9.66
C LEU A 15 -3.66 10.64 8.50
N LEU A 16 -4.15 9.53 7.95
CA LEU A 16 -3.56 8.82 6.83
C LEU A 16 -4.14 9.34 5.52
N TYR A 17 -3.25 9.65 4.58
CA TYR A 17 -3.63 10.13 3.26
C TYR A 17 -2.95 9.29 2.18
N LEU A 18 -3.69 9.07 1.10
CA LEU A 18 -3.16 8.66 -0.19
C LEU A 18 -2.77 9.91 -0.98
N GLU A 19 -1.59 9.92 -1.60
CA GLU A 19 -1.19 10.97 -2.53
C GLU A 19 -0.46 10.39 -3.75
N LEU A 20 -0.90 10.72 -4.96
CA LEU A 20 -0.13 10.45 -6.18
C LEU A 20 0.92 11.55 -6.37
N LYS A 21 2.20 11.16 -6.44
CA LYS A 21 3.33 12.08 -6.62
C LYS A 21 4.18 11.69 -7.80
N GLU A 22 4.76 12.69 -8.44
CA GLU A 22 5.85 12.52 -9.38
C GLU A 22 7.13 13.13 -8.82
N TRP A 23 8.21 12.34 -8.80
CA TRP A 23 9.53 12.82 -8.40
C TRP A 23 10.58 12.30 -9.36
N ASN A 24 11.36 13.22 -9.94
CA ASN A 24 12.41 12.90 -10.92
C ASN A 24 11.90 12.01 -12.08
N GLY A 25 10.71 12.32 -12.61
CA GLY A 25 10.07 11.57 -13.69
C GLY A 25 9.49 10.21 -13.28
N THR A 26 9.51 9.86 -11.99
CA THR A 26 8.92 8.60 -11.49
C THR A 26 7.67 8.89 -10.68
N LYS A 27 6.53 8.34 -11.10
CA LYS A 27 5.27 8.40 -10.35
C LYS A 27 5.23 7.36 -9.23
N ARG A 28 4.65 7.74 -8.11
CA ARG A 28 4.50 6.92 -6.91
C ARG A 28 3.17 7.21 -6.21
N VAL A 29 2.61 6.19 -5.57
CA VAL A 29 1.46 6.33 -4.66
C VAL A 29 1.99 6.31 -3.23
N ASP A 30 1.89 7.45 -2.55
CA ASP A 30 2.24 7.61 -1.15
C ASP A 30 1.05 7.28 -0.26
N LEU A 31 1.23 6.37 0.70
CA LEU A 31 0.33 6.15 1.84
C LEU A 31 1.04 6.64 3.10
N ARG A 32 0.65 7.81 3.62
CA ARG A 32 1.48 8.52 4.60
C ARG A 32 0.64 9.19 5.68
N PHE A 33 1.12 9.15 6.92
CA PHE A 33 0.49 9.89 8.01
C PHE A 33 0.90 11.36 7.98
N TRP A 34 -0.01 12.24 8.36
CA TRP A 34 0.18 13.68 8.36
C TRP A 34 0.07 14.23 9.78
N LYS A 35 0.89 15.22 10.12
CA LYS A 35 0.71 16.01 11.34
C LYS A 35 -0.42 17.00 11.11
N GLU A 36 -1.47 16.90 11.91
CA GLU A 36 -2.60 17.85 11.90
C GLU A 36 -3.23 18.05 10.50
N GLY A 37 -3.08 17.06 9.61
CA GLY A 37 -3.56 17.13 8.21
C GLY A 37 -2.78 18.09 7.30
N THR A 38 -1.71 18.74 7.77
CA THR A 38 -1.02 19.82 7.04
C THR A 38 0.35 19.42 6.50
N VAL A 39 1.09 18.56 7.21
CA VAL A 39 2.47 18.17 6.82
C VAL A 39 2.64 16.64 6.83
N PRO A 40 3.13 16.02 5.74
CA PRO A 40 3.39 14.59 5.71
C PRO A 40 4.54 14.21 6.64
N THR A 41 4.40 13.08 7.34
CA THR A 41 5.45 12.51 8.19
C THR A 41 6.33 11.54 7.43
N LYS A 42 7.42 11.08 8.07
CA LYS A 42 8.22 9.96 7.55
C LYS A 42 7.51 8.60 7.72
N GLU A 43 6.41 8.55 8.45
CA GLU A 43 5.62 7.34 8.68
C GLU A 43 4.68 7.10 7.50
N GLY A 44 4.80 5.92 6.92
CA GLY A 44 4.11 5.56 5.69
C GLY A 44 4.96 4.71 4.76
N VAL A 45 4.41 4.46 3.57
CA VAL A 45 5.06 3.78 2.46
C VAL A 45 4.86 4.59 1.18
N SER A 46 5.85 4.53 0.29
CA SER A 46 5.80 5.13 -1.04
C SER A 46 5.94 4.01 -2.04
N LEU A 47 4.87 3.72 -2.76
CA LEU A 47 4.78 2.61 -3.69
C LEU A 47 5.08 3.09 -5.10
N HIS A 48 5.96 2.40 -5.81
CA HIS A 48 6.02 2.52 -7.26
C HIS A 48 4.69 2.04 -7.88
N LEU A 49 4.39 2.49 -9.09
CA LEU A 49 3.11 2.18 -9.75
C LEU A 49 2.89 0.67 -9.93
N ASP A 50 3.95 -0.11 -10.12
CA ASP A 50 3.92 -1.57 -10.25
C ASP A 50 3.60 -2.27 -8.91
N GLN A 51 4.14 -1.75 -7.81
CA GLN A 51 3.81 -2.19 -6.44
C GLN A 51 2.36 -1.84 -6.10
N TRP A 52 1.92 -0.63 -6.45
CA TRP A 52 0.53 -0.22 -6.33
C TRP A 52 -0.38 -1.16 -7.13
N LYS A 53 -0.02 -1.47 -8.38
CA LYS A 53 -0.82 -2.33 -9.24
C LYS A 53 -0.98 -3.73 -8.65
N ALA A 54 0.07 -4.37 -8.14
CA ALA A 54 -0.16 -5.69 -7.54
C ALA A 54 -0.82 -5.65 -6.17
N LEU A 55 -0.76 -4.54 -5.41
CA LEU A 55 -1.66 -4.34 -4.28
C LEU A 55 -3.12 -4.34 -4.76
N CYS A 56 -3.44 -3.61 -5.83
CA CYS A 56 -4.78 -3.60 -6.43
C CYS A 56 -5.20 -4.99 -6.91
N ASN A 57 -4.32 -5.73 -7.59
CA ASN A 57 -4.62 -7.08 -8.09
C ASN A 57 -4.92 -8.07 -6.95
N MET A 58 -4.43 -7.81 -5.73
CA MET A 58 -4.68 -8.65 -4.55
C MET A 58 -5.91 -8.18 -3.73
N SER A 59 -6.69 -7.20 -4.20
CA SER A 59 -7.78 -6.62 -3.40
C SER A 59 -8.79 -7.65 -2.92
N ASP A 60 -9.17 -8.58 -3.78
CA ASP A 60 -10.19 -9.59 -3.49
C ASP A 60 -9.68 -10.64 -2.51
N VAL A 61 -8.41 -11.06 -2.66
CA VAL A 61 -7.73 -11.96 -1.72
C VAL A 61 -7.61 -11.31 -0.35
N ILE A 62 -7.28 -10.02 -0.30
CA ILE A 62 -7.19 -9.26 0.94
C ILE A 62 -8.57 -9.17 1.62
N ASP A 63 -9.65 -8.95 0.86
CA ASP A 63 -11.02 -8.90 1.38
C ASP A 63 -11.45 -10.24 2.01
N GLU A 64 -11.17 -11.35 1.33
CA GLU A 64 -11.46 -12.70 1.83
C GLU A 64 -10.70 -12.95 3.14
N LEU A 65 -9.39 -12.71 3.16
CA LEU A 65 -8.55 -12.91 4.33
C LEU A 65 -8.96 -12.01 5.49
N LEU A 66 -9.33 -10.76 5.23
CA LEU A 66 -9.78 -9.83 6.27
C LEU A 66 -11.11 -10.27 6.89
N THR A 67 -12.03 -10.81 6.07
CA THR A 67 -13.28 -11.42 6.55
C THR A 67 -13.00 -12.59 7.49
N ARG A 68 -12.09 -13.48 7.11
CA ARG A 68 -11.65 -14.62 7.95
C ARG A 68 -11.05 -14.15 9.28
N VAL A 69 -10.21 -13.10 9.28
CA VAL A 69 -9.67 -12.53 10.52
C VAL A 69 -10.77 -11.97 11.42
N ILE A 70 -11.79 -11.29 10.85
CA ILE A 70 -12.94 -10.75 11.59
C ILE A 70 -13.77 -11.89 12.22
N GLU A 71 -13.88 -13.02 11.53
CA GLU A 71 -14.55 -14.23 11.98
C GLU A 71 -13.71 -15.06 12.97
N ASN A 72 -12.54 -14.54 13.38
CA ASN A 72 -11.57 -15.18 14.29
C ASN A 72 -10.95 -16.48 13.75
N GLU A 73 -10.88 -16.63 12.44
CA GLU A 73 -10.15 -17.72 11.82
C GLU A 73 -8.63 -17.49 11.85
N PRO A 74 -7.83 -18.58 11.86
CA PRO A 74 -6.38 -18.47 11.73
C PRO A 74 -6.00 -17.95 10.34
N VAL A 75 -5.28 -16.83 10.34
CA VAL A 75 -4.68 -16.24 9.14
C VAL A 75 -3.23 -15.85 9.47
N ASP A 76 -2.29 -16.34 8.66
CA ASP A 76 -0.92 -15.85 8.59
C ASP A 76 -0.52 -15.82 7.11
N TRP A 77 -0.77 -14.67 6.49
CA TRP A 77 -0.61 -14.48 5.06
C TRP A 77 0.33 -13.31 4.77
N ARG A 78 1.20 -13.51 3.77
CA ARG A 78 2.20 -12.54 3.35
C ARG A 78 2.39 -12.61 1.85
N TYR A 79 2.44 -11.44 1.22
CA TYR A 79 2.63 -11.29 -0.21
C TYR A 79 3.67 -10.20 -0.50
N HIS A 80 4.63 -10.51 -1.36
CA HIS A 80 5.68 -9.56 -1.77
C HIS A 80 5.15 -8.70 -2.91
N ILE A 81 5.32 -7.39 -2.78
CA ILE A 81 4.91 -6.42 -3.81
C ILE A 81 6.10 -5.65 -4.42
N GLY A 82 7.31 -6.23 -4.42
CA GLY A 82 8.52 -5.58 -4.95
C GLY A 82 9.29 -4.71 -3.94
N ASP A 83 10.57 -4.40 -4.19
CA ASP A 83 11.46 -3.55 -3.37
C ASP A 83 11.41 -3.79 -1.85
N ASP A 84 11.42 -5.07 -1.45
CA ASP A 84 11.26 -5.53 -0.07
C ASP A 84 9.95 -5.09 0.61
N VAL A 85 8.96 -4.61 -0.13
CA VAL A 85 7.66 -4.23 0.41
C VAL A 85 6.75 -5.46 0.41
N TYR A 86 6.09 -5.70 1.55
CA TYR A 86 5.16 -6.80 1.70
C TYR A 86 3.81 -6.30 2.20
N VAL A 87 2.76 -6.98 1.75
CA VAL A 87 1.41 -6.93 2.32
C VAL A 87 1.26 -8.12 3.25
N THR A 88 0.85 -7.91 4.50
CA THR A 88 0.65 -8.99 5.47
C THR A 88 -0.66 -8.84 6.23
N LEU A 89 -1.37 -9.95 6.39
CA LEU A 89 -2.52 -10.10 7.28
C LEU A 89 -2.21 -11.21 8.27
N LYS A 90 -2.38 -10.95 9.56
CA LYS A 90 -2.09 -11.92 10.62
C LYS A 90 -3.11 -11.80 11.74
N ALA A 91 -3.87 -12.87 11.95
CA ALA A 91 -4.80 -12.98 13.08
C ALA A 91 -4.04 -12.89 14.42
N PRO A 92 -4.62 -12.31 15.48
CA PRO A 92 -5.98 -11.77 15.56
C PRO A 92 -6.09 -10.29 15.16
N TYR A 93 -5.09 -9.72 14.49
CA TYR A 93 -5.07 -8.31 14.17
C TYR A 93 -5.89 -8.01 12.91
N VAL A 94 -7.02 -7.31 13.07
CA VAL A 94 -7.90 -6.86 11.97
C VAL A 94 -7.29 -5.64 11.26
N CYS A 95 -6.14 -5.82 10.62
CA CYS A 95 -5.49 -4.80 9.81
C CYS A 95 -4.62 -5.39 8.70
N ILE A 96 -4.47 -4.61 7.64
CA ILE A 96 -3.62 -4.91 6.49
C ILE A 96 -2.34 -4.11 6.66
N ASN A 97 -1.21 -4.80 6.82
CA ASN A 97 0.09 -4.13 6.93
C ASN A 97 0.73 -4.05 5.53
N ILE A 98 1.10 -2.85 5.10
CA ILE A 98 1.84 -2.61 3.85
C ILE A 98 3.17 -1.96 4.24
N ARG A 99 4.27 -2.70 4.15
CA ARG A 99 5.50 -2.31 4.84
C ARG A 99 6.78 -2.79 4.15
N LYS A 100 7.79 -1.92 4.13
CA LYS A 100 9.15 -2.29 3.72
C LYS A 100 9.80 -3.16 4.78
N HIS A 101 10.44 -4.22 4.33
CA HIS A 101 11.21 -5.16 5.13
C HIS A 101 12.70 -4.99 4.84
N PHE A 102 13.52 -5.62 5.66
CA PHE A 102 14.96 -5.73 5.47
C PHE A 102 15.44 -7.03 6.08
N ILE A 103 16.60 -7.52 5.64
CA ILE A 103 17.30 -8.62 6.29
C ILE A 103 18.39 -8.01 7.18
N PRO A 104 18.33 -8.18 8.51
CA PRO A 104 19.41 -7.74 9.40
C PRO A 104 20.74 -8.42 9.07
N ALA A 105 21.86 -7.75 9.34
CA ALA A 105 23.18 -8.33 9.13
C ALA A 105 23.35 -9.60 9.97
N GLY A 106 23.66 -10.73 9.31
CA GLY A 106 23.83 -12.03 9.96
C GLY A 106 22.53 -12.81 10.18
N GLU A 107 21.38 -12.28 9.75
CA GLU A 107 20.11 -13.02 9.72
C GLU A 107 19.76 -13.46 8.29
N TRP A 108 18.87 -14.45 8.18
CA TRP A 108 18.33 -14.94 6.90
C TRP A 108 16.85 -14.62 6.72
N THR A 109 16.23 -14.00 7.73
CA THR A 109 14.79 -13.75 7.77
C THR A 109 14.47 -12.27 7.63
N TYR A 110 13.55 -11.95 6.71
CA TYR A 110 13.03 -10.59 6.57
C TYR A 110 12.33 -10.11 7.84
N ARG A 111 12.68 -8.89 8.27
CA ARG A 111 12.05 -8.17 9.38
C ARG A 111 11.30 -6.93 8.89
N PRO A 112 10.10 -6.62 9.42
CA PRO A 112 9.39 -5.39 9.10
C PRO A 112 10.15 -4.16 9.62
N THR A 113 10.24 -3.10 8.81
CA THR A 113 10.79 -1.80 9.25
C THR A 113 9.70 -0.88 9.78
N LYS A 114 10.05 0.29 10.35
CA LYS A 114 9.06 1.34 10.67
C LYS A 114 8.43 2.00 9.42
N ARG A 115 8.93 1.74 8.20
CA ARG A 115 8.43 2.33 6.94
C ARG A 115 7.29 1.48 6.39
N GLY A 116 6.07 1.82 6.77
CA GLY A 116 4.86 1.14 6.36
C GLY A 116 3.62 1.75 6.99
N VAL A 117 2.47 1.22 6.63
CA VAL A 117 1.17 1.54 7.21
C VAL A 117 0.47 0.27 7.66
N ALA A 118 -0.39 0.39 8.67
CA ALA A 118 -1.38 -0.62 9.02
C ALA A 118 -2.75 0.00 8.77
N LEU A 119 -3.45 -0.51 7.74
CA LEU A 119 -4.79 -0.08 7.36
C LEU A 119 -5.80 -0.89 8.13
N HIS A 120 -6.69 -0.23 8.86
CA HIS A 120 -7.88 -0.86 9.41
C HIS A 120 -8.94 -1.08 8.32
N PHE A 121 -9.96 -1.88 8.62
CA PHE A 121 -11.04 -2.20 7.69
C PHE A 121 -11.66 -0.97 7.01
N GLY A 122 -11.94 0.09 7.77
CA GLY A 122 -12.48 1.34 7.22
C GLY A 122 -11.51 2.01 6.24
N GLU A 123 -10.22 2.10 6.59
CA GLU A 123 -9.21 2.75 5.75
C GLU A 123 -8.94 1.95 4.47
N TRP A 124 -9.01 0.63 4.54
CA TRP A 124 -8.94 -0.25 3.38
C TRP A 124 -10.15 -0.07 2.46
N LYS A 125 -11.35 0.05 3.03
CA LYS A 125 -12.57 0.33 2.26
C LYS A 125 -12.48 1.67 1.52
N GLU A 126 -11.95 2.71 2.17
CA GLU A 126 -11.71 4.01 1.51
C GLU A 126 -10.64 3.89 0.42
N LEU A 127 -9.54 3.17 0.69
CA LEU A 127 -8.47 2.98 -0.29
C LEU A 127 -8.97 2.29 -1.57
N LYS A 128 -9.82 1.26 -1.46
CA LYS A 128 -10.39 0.57 -2.63
C LYS A 128 -11.26 1.47 -3.51
N GLN A 129 -12.00 2.41 -2.92
CA GLN A 129 -12.81 3.37 -3.69
C GLN A 129 -11.95 4.29 -4.56
N ILE A 130 -10.67 4.47 -4.20
CA ILE A 130 -9.73 5.34 -4.91
C ILE A 130 -9.04 4.61 -6.08
N ILE A 131 -8.98 3.27 -6.06
CA ILE A 131 -8.37 2.48 -7.14
C ILE A 131 -8.90 2.90 -8.53
N PRO A 132 -10.22 2.90 -8.80
CA PRO A 132 -10.73 3.30 -10.12
C PRO A 132 -10.44 4.77 -10.45
N LEU A 133 -10.41 5.66 -9.44
CA LEU A 133 -10.09 7.09 -9.64
C LEU A 133 -8.64 7.29 -10.06
N LEU A 134 -7.72 6.51 -9.50
CA LEU A 134 -6.31 6.52 -9.89
C LEU A 134 -6.10 5.95 -11.29
N GLU A 135 -6.81 4.86 -11.65
CA GLU A 135 -6.74 4.30 -13.00
C GLU A 135 -7.35 5.21 -14.06
N GLU A 136 -8.40 5.97 -13.73
CA GLU A 136 -8.95 7.01 -14.61
C GLU A 136 -7.96 8.15 -14.82
N ARG A 137 -7.31 8.60 -13.75
CA ARG A 137 -6.33 9.68 -13.78
C ARG A 137 -5.02 9.28 -14.47
N GLU A 138 -4.56 8.06 -14.24
CA GLU A 138 -3.32 7.52 -14.78
C GLU A 138 -3.62 6.25 -15.60
N PRO A 139 -4.08 6.38 -16.85
CA PRO A 139 -4.48 5.24 -17.68
C PRO A 139 -3.39 4.19 -17.87
N GLU A 140 -2.11 4.58 -17.77
CA GLU A 140 -0.96 3.67 -17.80
C GLU A 140 -1.03 2.59 -16.70
N LEU A 141 -1.72 2.84 -15.59
CA LEU A 141 -1.96 1.84 -14.54
C LEU A 141 -2.84 0.68 -14.99
N ARG A 142 -3.68 0.85 -16.03
CA ARG A 142 -4.54 -0.23 -16.53
C ARG A 142 -3.72 -1.31 -17.22
N GLU A 143 -2.73 -0.88 -18.01
CA GLU A 143 -1.88 -1.74 -18.82
C GLU A 143 -0.59 -2.17 -18.09
N LEU A 144 -0.31 -1.57 -16.93
CA LEU A 144 0.89 -1.87 -16.18
C LEU A 144 0.87 -3.31 -15.67
N ILE A 145 1.91 -4.06 -16.02
CA ILE A 145 2.15 -5.40 -15.48
C ILE A 145 3.19 -5.27 -14.35
N PRO A 146 2.87 -5.71 -13.12
CA PRO A 146 3.84 -5.70 -12.03
C PRO A 146 5.14 -6.44 -12.40
N LEU A 147 6.28 -5.80 -12.18
CA LEU A 147 7.58 -6.27 -12.70
C LEU A 147 8.25 -7.38 -11.86
N TYR A 148 7.68 -7.76 -10.72
CA TYR A 148 8.25 -8.78 -9.85
C TYR A 148 7.60 -10.14 -10.04
N ARG A 149 8.45 -11.17 -10.08
CA ARG A 149 7.99 -12.54 -9.89
C ARG A 149 7.40 -12.61 -8.49
N THR A 150 6.15 -13.04 -8.41
CA THR A 150 5.63 -13.66 -7.20
C THR A 150 6.47 -14.91 -6.98
N ASP A 151 7.46 -14.83 -6.10
CA ASP A 151 8.13 -16.03 -5.63
C ASP A 151 7.03 -16.90 -4.99
N LEU A 152 6.67 -17.98 -5.69
CA LEU A 152 5.81 -19.06 -5.24
C LEU A 152 6.48 -19.83 -4.10
#